data_AF-A0AA91TYE7-F1
#
_entry.id   AF-A0AA91TYE7-F1
#
_cell.length_a   1.000
_cell.length_b   1.000
_cell.length_c   1.000
_cell.angle_alpha   90.00
_cell.angle_beta   90.00
_cell.angle_gamma   90.00
#
_symmetry.space_group_name_H-M   'P 1'
#
loop_
_entity.id
_entity.type
_entity.pdbx_description
1 polymer ?
#
loop_
_entity_poly.entity_id
_entity_poly.type
_entity_poly.pdbx_seq_one_letter_code
_entity_poly.pdbx_strand_id
1 'polypeptide(L)'
;MSSLTEIIAMKIPVTAVSNPNGCKPGFVSCYDMRQILNDAASYFKLGDALAAVGILEDVLWSPKASKLSIVHWLRLPIYLQHAGSNEMAWQVLEIYRYRRKDWGSQKEIARTMKIMAENEKWAEGFYVALIWFICCEDRERASQIKATRSSLGMSAQDLKQFTKTLAEKNGTLSKIRNNSDDGFYALKKTVWQHICSLNPKRLQTRLQNYAHRQDMPFPKQLTEALIQYRLTEKEYRYDSIVALVRSQNLGD
;
A
#
# COMPACT_ATOMS: atom_id res chain seq x y z
N MET A 1 -29.77 -28.88 6.95
CA MET A 1 -28.56 -28.62 6.18
C MET A 1 -28.98 -27.95 4.89
N SER A 2 -28.74 -26.64 4.76
CA SER A 2 -29.03 -25.86 3.54
C SER A 2 -27.73 -25.24 3.08
N SER A 3 -27.37 -25.46 1.82
CA SER A 3 -26.09 -25.09 1.23
C SER A 3 -25.98 -23.58 1.05
N LEU A 4 -24.96 -22.97 1.68
CA LEU A 4 -24.53 -21.57 1.49
C LEU A 4 -23.86 -21.37 0.12
N THR A 5 -24.58 -21.75 -0.93
CA THR A 5 -24.21 -21.52 -2.34
C THR A 5 -25.30 -20.73 -3.03
N GLU A 6 -25.98 -19.85 -2.30
CA GLU A 6 -26.72 -18.76 -2.92
C GLU A 6 -25.72 -17.68 -3.35
N ILE A 7 -25.35 -17.83 -4.61
CA ILE A 7 -24.58 -16.93 -5.45
C ILE A 7 -25.02 -15.48 -5.17
N ILE A 8 -24.20 -14.74 -4.42
CA ILE A 8 -24.21 -13.27 -4.46
C ILE A 8 -23.65 -12.91 -5.83
N ALA A 9 -24.53 -12.92 -6.84
CA ALA A 9 -24.24 -12.39 -8.14
C ALA A 9 -24.07 -10.87 -7.97
N MET A 10 -22.83 -10.43 -7.76
CA MET A 10 -22.50 -9.02 -7.81
C MET A 10 -22.93 -8.50 -9.18
N LYS A 11 -23.93 -7.61 -9.19
CA LYS A 11 -24.30 -6.82 -10.37
C LYS A 11 -23.09 -5.97 -10.73
N ILE A 12 -22.34 -6.38 -11.75
CA ILE A 12 -21.30 -5.56 -12.37
C ILE A 12 -22.00 -4.56 -13.29
N PRO A 13 -22.08 -3.25 -12.96
CA PRO A 13 -22.63 -2.28 -13.90
C PRO A 13 -21.51 -1.89 -14.85
N VAL A 14 -21.64 -2.34 -16.08
CA VAL A 14 -20.93 -1.84 -17.25
C VAL A 14 -21.32 -0.36 -17.43
N THR A 15 -20.32 0.53 -17.40
CA THR A 15 -20.35 1.94 -17.82
C THR A 15 -21.52 2.83 -17.37
N ALA A 16 -21.23 3.90 -16.62
CA ALA A 16 -22.09 5.08 -16.63
C ALA A 16 -21.25 6.34 -16.84
N VAL A 17 -21.19 6.71 -18.12
CA VAL A 17 -20.98 8.08 -18.58
C VAL A 17 -22.09 8.94 -17.99
N SER A 18 -21.75 10.17 -17.63
CA SER A 18 -22.63 11.21 -17.10
C SER A 18 -23.99 11.31 -17.81
N ASN A 19 -25.08 11.28 -17.04
CA ASN A 19 -26.38 11.80 -17.47
C ASN A 19 -27.03 12.59 -16.31
N PRO A 20 -27.53 13.82 -16.54
CA PRO A 20 -28.16 14.64 -15.52
C PRO A 20 -29.67 14.39 -15.49
N ASN A 21 -30.23 14.31 -14.27
CA ASN A 21 -31.65 14.27 -13.89
C ASN A 21 -32.30 12.87 -13.76
N GLY A 22 -32.69 12.56 -12.51
CA GLY A 22 -33.54 11.43 -12.10
C GLY A 22 -33.18 10.91 -10.70
N CYS A 23 -34.04 11.11 -9.69
CA CYS A 23 -33.75 11.07 -8.25
C CYS A 23 -33.23 9.77 -7.58
N LYS A 24 -32.22 9.98 -6.70
CA LYS A 24 -31.80 9.40 -5.38
C LYS A 24 -32.21 7.99 -4.91
N PRO A 25 -31.20 7.26 -4.37
CA PRO A 25 -31.22 6.76 -2.99
C PRO A 25 -30.08 7.36 -2.15
N GLY A 26 -30.38 7.67 -0.88
CA GLY A 26 -29.39 7.89 0.20
C GLY A 26 -28.30 8.94 -0.07
N PHE A 27 -28.63 10.23 0.01
CA PHE A 27 -27.62 11.29 -0.01
C PHE A 27 -26.87 11.36 1.34
N VAL A 28 -25.92 10.45 1.55
CA VAL A 28 -25.06 10.45 2.74
C VAL A 28 -24.13 11.67 2.69
N SER A 29 -24.20 12.60 3.65
CA SER A 29 -23.25 13.73 3.73
C SER A 29 -21.84 13.23 4.09
N CYS A 30 -20.81 14.07 3.92
CA CYS A 30 -19.44 13.68 4.34
C CYS A 30 -19.34 13.47 5.86
N TYR A 31 -20.20 14.12 6.64
CA TYR A 31 -20.32 13.93 8.08
C TYR A 31 -20.96 12.57 8.39
N ASP A 32 -22.01 12.22 7.63
CA ASP A 32 -22.70 10.93 7.76
C ASP A 32 -21.80 9.76 7.36
N MET A 33 -20.94 9.90 6.35
CA MET A 33 -19.98 8.83 5.98
C MET A 33 -19.02 8.49 7.11
N ARG A 34 -18.56 9.48 7.89
CA ARG A 34 -17.68 9.21 9.05
C ARG A 34 -18.43 8.47 10.14
N GLN A 35 -19.69 8.85 10.38
CA GLN A 35 -20.52 8.15 11.35
C GLN A 35 -20.72 6.69 10.94
N ILE A 36 -21.08 6.44 9.67
CA ILE A 36 -21.29 5.08 9.16
C ILE A 36 -19.99 4.25 9.22
N LEU A 37 -18.83 4.87 8.94
CA LEU A 37 -17.52 4.22 9.10
C LEU A 37 -17.19 3.89 10.57
N ASN A 38 -17.68 4.69 11.53
CA ASN A 38 -17.53 4.41 12.96
C ASN A 38 -18.50 3.32 13.42
N ASP A 39 -19.70 3.28 12.87
CA ASP A 39 -20.68 2.23 13.15
C ASP A 39 -20.14 0.87 12.67
N ALA A 40 -19.64 0.79 11.43
CA ALA A 40 -18.96 -0.40 10.92
C ALA A 40 -17.77 -0.82 11.81
N ALA A 41 -16.97 0.13 12.30
CA ALA A 41 -15.88 -0.18 13.22
C ALA A 41 -16.36 -0.69 14.59
N SER A 42 -17.52 -0.24 15.05
CA SER A 42 -18.14 -0.71 16.29
C SER A 42 -18.63 -2.15 16.15
N TYR A 43 -19.34 -2.47 15.07
CA TYR A 43 -19.75 -3.86 14.78
C TYR A 43 -18.56 -4.80 14.69
N PHE A 44 -17.51 -4.40 13.98
CA PHE A 44 -16.29 -5.19 13.88
C PHE A 44 -15.63 -5.43 15.25
N LYS A 45 -15.55 -4.41 16.11
CA LYS A 45 -15.01 -4.55 17.47
C LYS A 45 -15.83 -5.50 18.35
N LEU A 46 -17.14 -5.60 18.11
CA LEU A 46 -18.03 -6.52 18.79
C LEU A 46 -17.96 -7.94 18.24
N GLY A 47 -17.11 -8.19 17.24
CA GLY A 47 -16.92 -9.50 16.61
C GLY A 47 -17.89 -9.79 15.45
N ASP A 48 -18.77 -8.84 15.11
CA ASP A 48 -19.72 -8.98 14.00
C ASP A 48 -19.12 -8.40 12.71
N ALA A 49 -18.21 -9.18 12.12
CA ALA A 49 -17.54 -8.79 10.88
C ALA A 49 -18.51 -8.72 9.69
N LEU A 50 -19.55 -9.56 9.64
CA LEU A 50 -20.52 -9.57 8.53
C LEU A 50 -21.40 -8.31 8.52
N ALA A 51 -21.91 -7.89 9.67
CA ALA A 51 -22.63 -6.62 9.77
C ALA A 51 -21.74 -5.43 9.39
N ALA A 52 -20.48 -5.45 9.84
CA ALA A 52 -19.51 -4.42 9.49
C ALA A 52 -19.22 -4.37 7.98
N VAL A 53 -19.15 -5.52 7.30
CA VAL A 53 -18.97 -5.62 5.84
C VAL A 53 -20.15 -4.98 5.10
N GLY A 54 -21.39 -5.35 5.44
CA GLY A 54 -22.57 -4.80 4.76
C GLY A 54 -22.63 -3.28 4.84
N ILE A 55 -22.31 -2.70 6.00
CA ILE A 55 -22.24 -1.25 6.17
C ILE A 55 -21.14 -0.61 5.30
N LEU A 56 -19.97 -1.25 5.19
CA LEU A 56 -18.85 -0.72 4.42
C LEU A 56 -19.09 -0.80 2.90
N GLU A 57 -19.76 -1.83 2.41
CA GLU A 57 -20.10 -1.94 1.00
C GLU A 57 -20.95 -0.75 0.57
N ASP A 58 -22.05 -0.46 1.28
CA ASP A 58 -22.94 0.65 0.97
C ASP A 58 -22.21 2.00 0.92
N VAL A 59 -21.29 2.23 1.85
CA VAL A 59 -20.51 3.48 1.90
C VAL A 59 -19.48 3.56 0.78
N LEU A 60 -18.72 2.49 0.55
CA LEU A 60 -17.58 2.52 -0.37
C LEU A 60 -18.00 2.47 -1.84
N TRP A 61 -19.22 2.02 -2.12
CA TRP A 61 -19.82 2.08 -3.47
C TRP A 61 -20.56 3.40 -3.75
N SER A 62 -20.67 4.29 -2.76
CA SER A 62 -21.22 5.64 -2.97
C SER A 62 -20.30 6.51 -3.83
N PRO A 63 -20.83 7.40 -4.71
CA PRO A 63 -20.01 8.35 -5.48
C PRO A 63 -19.10 9.24 -4.62
N LYS A 64 -19.47 9.48 -3.36
CA LYS A 64 -18.71 10.30 -2.41
C LYS A 64 -17.53 9.55 -1.77
N ALA A 65 -17.46 8.23 -1.89
CA ALA A 65 -16.36 7.41 -1.37
C ALA A 65 -15.00 7.82 -1.94
N SER A 66 -14.98 8.41 -3.14
CA SER A 66 -13.78 8.95 -3.78
C SER A 66 -12.99 9.93 -2.89
N LYS A 67 -13.70 10.67 -2.02
CA LYS A 67 -13.12 11.64 -1.06
C LYS A 67 -12.52 11.00 0.19
N LEU A 68 -12.82 9.73 0.46
CA LEU A 68 -12.26 9.03 1.61
C LEU A 68 -10.79 8.70 1.36
N SER A 69 -10.00 8.73 2.43
CA SER A 69 -8.62 8.26 2.40
C SER A 69 -8.56 6.76 2.19
N ILE A 70 -7.45 6.28 1.64
CA ILE A 70 -7.21 4.85 1.39
C ILE A 70 -7.40 3.99 2.65
N VAL A 71 -7.06 4.50 3.83
CA VAL A 71 -7.20 3.78 5.11
C VAL A 71 -8.65 3.39 5.39
N HIS A 72 -9.63 4.20 4.99
CA HIS A 72 -11.04 3.84 5.15
C HIS A 72 -11.48 2.77 4.16
N TRP A 73 -11.00 2.85 2.92
CA TRP A 73 -11.26 1.84 1.89
C TRP A 73 -10.72 0.47 2.33
N LEU A 74 -9.51 0.44 2.89
CA LEU A 74 -8.85 -0.80 3.31
C LEU A 74 -9.54 -1.53 4.48
N ARG A 75 -10.54 -0.93 5.15
CA ARG A 75 -11.33 -1.64 6.18
C ARG A 75 -12.15 -2.78 5.58
N LEU A 76 -12.71 -2.60 4.39
CA LEU A 76 -13.56 -3.61 3.76
C LEU A 76 -12.83 -4.95 3.52
N PRO A 77 -11.67 -4.99 2.84
CA PRO A 77 -10.96 -6.25 2.65
C PRO A 77 -10.49 -6.87 3.97
N ILE A 78 -10.11 -6.06 4.96
CA ILE A 78 -9.76 -6.58 6.30
C ILE A 78 -10.97 -7.27 6.94
N TYR A 79 -12.14 -6.63 6.93
CA TYR A 79 -13.33 -7.18 7.58
C TYR A 79 -13.86 -8.42 6.84
N LEU A 80 -13.76 -8.43 5.50
CA LEU A 80 -14.05 -9.61 4.68
C LEU A 80 -13.15 -10.80 5.06
N GLN A 81 -11.84 -10.59 5.26
CA GLN A 81 -10.94 -11.66 5.72
C GLN A 81 -11.36 -12.21 7.09
N HIS A 82 -11.67 -11.33 8.04
CA HIS A 82 -12.14 -11.73 9.37
C HIS A 82 -13.49 -12.45 9.35
N ALA A 83 -14.34 -12.17 8.37
CA ALA A 83 -15.60 -12.88 8.13
C ALA A 83 -15.41 -14.23 7.41
N GLY A 84 -14.18 -14.60 7.03
CA GLY A 84 -13.86 -15.83 6.29
C GLY A 84 -13.99 -15.71 4.76
N SER A 85 -14.30 -14.52 4.24
CA SER A 85 -14.47 -14.25 2.80
C SER A 85 -13.15 -13.81 2.13
N ASN A 86 -12.11 -14.64 2.26
CA ASN A 86 -10.74 -14.29 1.82
C ASN A 86 -10.65 -13.97 0.33
N GLU A 87 -11.27 -14.77 -0.53
CA GLU A 87 -11.25 -14.55 -1.98
C GLU A 87 -11.82 -13.17 -2.36
N MET A 88 -12.98 -12.82 -1.79
CA MET A 88 -13.59 -11.51 -2.00
C MET A 88 -12.69 -10.38 -1.48
N ALA A 89 -12.06 -10.58 -0.33
CA ALA A 89 -11.15 -9.59 0.23
C ALA A 89 -9.96 -9.29 -0.71
N TRP A 90 -9.39 -10.33 -1.33
CA TRP A 90 -8.34 -10.19 -2.33
C TRP A 90 -8.82 -9.50 -3.61
N GLN A 91 -10.00 -9.86 -4.11
CA GLN A 91 -10.61 -9.19 -5.27
C GLN A 91 -10.82 -7.69 -5.01
N VAL A 92 -11.28 -7.33 -3.82
CA VAL A 92 -11.45 -5.93 -3.41
C VAL A 92 -10.11 -5.18 -3.38
N LEU A 93 -9.06 -5.78 -2.84
CA LEU A 93 -7.71 -5.20 -2.85
C LEU A 93 -7.18 -4.98 -4.27
N GLU A 94 -7.43 -5.92 -5.19
CA GLU A 94 -7.03 -5.78 -6.58
C GLU A 94 -7.78 -4.62 -7.27
N ILE A 95 -9.08 -4.50 -7.04
CA ILE A 95 -9.88 -3.36 -7.53
C ILE A 95 -9.29 -2.04 -7.00
N TYR A 96 -8.91 -1.98 -5.73
CA TYR A 96 -8.32 -0.77 -5.14
C TYR A 96 -6.96 -0.45 -5.76
N ARG A 97 -6.11 -1.46 -5.95
CA ARG A 97 -4.82 -1.35 -6.65
C ARG A 97 -5.02 -0.81 -8.07
N TYR A 98 -6.06 -1.25 -8.77
CA TYR A 98 -6.37 -0.75 -10.09
C TYR A 98 -6.85 0.72 -10.06
N ARG A 99 -7.71 1.09 -9.11
CA ARG A 99 -8.32 2.43 -9.04
C ARG A 99 -7.39 3.53 -8.50
N ARG A 100 -6.54 3.23 -7.51
CA ARG A 100 -5.75 4.23 -6.78
C ARG A 100 -4.31 4.24 -7.23
N LYS A 101 -3.94 5.09 -8.21
CA LYS A 101 -2.60 5.05 -8.82
C LYS A 101 -1.51 5.81 -8.05
N ASP A 102 -1.84 6.55 -7.00
CA ASP A 102 -0.83 7.27 -6.22
C ASP A 102 0.01 6.32 -5.34
N TRP A 103 1.30 6.61 -5.21
CA TRP A 103 2.25 5.74 -4.52
C TRP A 103 1.97 5.58 -3.02
N GLY A 104 1.38 6.60 -2.39
CA GLY A 104 0.95 6.52 -0.99
C GLY A 104 -0.13 5.47 -0.79
N SER A 105 -1.20 5.53 -1.59
CA SER A 105 -2.27 4.52 -1.57
C SER A 105 -1.76 3.14 -1.94
N GLN A 106 -0.93 3.01 -2.98
CA GLN A 106 -0.35 1.73 -3.38
C GLN A 106 0.47 1.08 -2.26
N LYS A 107 1.26 1.88 -1.51
CA LYS A 107 2.01 1.40 -0.35
C LYS A 107 1.09 0.89 0.75
N GLU A 108 0.01 1.59 1.05
CA GLU A 108 -0.97 1.15 2.06
C GLU A 108 -1.70 -0.13 1.62
N ILE A 109 -2.10 -0.22 0.36
CA ILE A 109 -2.69 -1.44 -0.23
C ILE A 109 -1.70 -2.62 -0.11
N ALA A 110 -0.45 -2.43 -0.51
CA ALA A 110 0.59 -3.46 -0.43
C ALA A 110 0.84 -3.93 1.02
N ARG A 111 0.80 -2.99 1.98
CA ARG A 111 0.89 -3.33 3.41
C ARG A 111 -0.25 -4.23 3.84
N THR A 112 -1.49 -3.90 3.47
CA THR A 112 -2.66 -4.71 3.79
C THR A 112 -2.60 -6.09 3.13
N MET A 113 -2.25 -6.16 1.83
CA MET A 113 -2.04 -7.43 1.12
C MET A 113 -1.03 -8.32 1.86
N LYS A 114 0.07 -7.74 2.33
CA LYS A 114 1.11 -8.48 3.05
C LYS A 114 0.59 -9.08 4.35
N ILE A 115 -0.14 -8.30 5.15
CA ILE A 115 -0.74 -8.77 6.42
C ILE A 115 -1.76 -9.87 6.15
N MET A 116 -2.58 -9.70 5.11
CA MET A 116 -3.60 -10.68 4.74
C MET A 116 -2.99 -12.00 4.30
N ALA A 117 -1.96 -11.97 3.43
CA ALA A 117 -1.26 -13.17 3.00
C ALA A 117 -0.57 -13.88 4.17
N GLU A 118 -0.03 -13.13 5.12
CA GLU A 118 0.55 -13.67 6.34
C GLU A 118 -0.48 -14.41 7.19
N ASN A 119 -1.66 -13.81 7.41
CA ASN A 119 -2.77 -14.44 8.14
C ASN A 119 -3.24 -15.75 7.46
N GLU A 120 -3.21 -15.79 6.13
CA GLU A 120 -3.58 -16.96 5.32
C GLU A 120 -2.46 -17.98 5.16
N LYS A 121 -1.25 -17.69 5.67
CA LYS A 121 -0.02 -18.46 5.40
C LYS A 121 0.24 -18.64 3.90
N TRP A 122 -0.19 -17.68 3.08
CA TRP A 122 -0.01 -17.68 1.64
C TRP A 122 1.35 -17.06 1.27
N ALA A 123 2.37 -17.91 1.18
CA ALA A 123 3.75 -17.49 0.95
C ALA A 123 3.94 -16.64 -0.31
N GLU A 124 3.43 -17.09 -1.48
CA GLU A 124 3.55 -16.34 -2.74
C GLU A 124 2.95 -14.93 -2.61
N GLY A 125 1.72 -14.83 -2.10
CA GLY A 125 1.03 -13.54 -1.90
C GLY A 125 1.80 -12.62 -0.95
N PHE A 126 2.40 -13.18 0.10
CA PHE A 126 3.21 -12.44 1.05
C PHE A 126 4.43 -11.82 0.38
N TYR A 127 5.21 -12.60 -0.39
CA TYR A 127 6.40 -12.06 -1.07
C TYR A 127 6.04 -11.05 -2.15
N VAL A 128 5.00 -11.30 -2.95
CA VAL A 128 4.50 -10.34 -3.94
C VAL A 128 4.13 -9.02 -3.26
N ALA A 129 3.37 -9.08 -2.18
CA ALA A 129 2.93 -7.90 -1.44
C ALA A 129 4.09 -7.17 -0.75
N LEU A 130 5.05 -7.91 -0.18
CA LEU A 130 6.23 -7.35 0.48
C LEU A 130 7.14 -6.62 -0.53
N ILE A 131 7.38 -7.24 -1.69
CA ILE A 131 8.18 -6.64 -2.75
C ILE A 131 7.48 -5.39 -3.28
N TRP A 132 6.17 -5.47 -3.55
CA TRP A 132 5.40 -4.32 -4.00
C TRP A 132 5.42 -3.19 -2.97
N PHE A 133 5.27 -3.50 -1.68
CA PHE A 133 5.34 -2.53 -0.59
C PHE A 133 6.66 -1.76 -0.60
N ILE A 134 7.80 -2.46 -0.75
CA ILE A 134 9.13 -1.83 -0.82
C ILE A 134 9.20 -0.90 -2.04
N CYS A 135 8.80 -1.37 -3.22
CA CYS A 135 8.76 -0.58 -4.44
C CYS A 135 7.92 0.70 -4.29
N CYS A 136 6.72 0.60 -3.71
CA CYS A 136 5.83 1.74 -3.50
C CYS A 136 6.40 2.73 -2.48
N GLU A 137 6.96 2.24 -1.37
CA GLU A 137 7.57 3.08 -0.35
C GLU A 137 8.75 3.90 -0.90
N ASP A 138 9.55 3.32 -1.80
CA ASP A 138 10.64 4.03 -2.45
C ASP A 138 10.15 5.12 -3.41
N ARG A 139 9.10 4.83 -4.19
CA ARG A 139 8.50 5.80 -5.11
C ARG A 139 7.80 6.92 -4.38
N GLU A 140 7.08 6.61 -3.31
CA GLU A 140 6.48 7.61 -2.43
C GLU A 140 7.56 8.51 -1.81
N ARG A 141 8.65 7.94 -1.29
CA ARG A 141 9.80 8.72 -0.79
C ARG A 141 10.41 9.62 -1.86
N ALA A 142 10.59 9.12 -3.09
CA ALA A 142 11.07 9.93 -4.20
C ALA A 142 10.11 11.10 -4.55
N SER A 143 8.80 10.84 -4.55
CA SER A 143 7.77 11.87 -4.73
C SER A 143 7.80 12.92 -3.61
N GLN A 144 7.96 12.50 -2.34
CA GLN A 144 8.08 13.40 -1.20
C GLN A 144 9.33 14.28 -1.33
N ILE A 145 10.49 13.71 -1.68
CA ILE A 145 11.73 14.48 -1.93
C ILE A 145 11.50 15.52 -3.02
N LYS A 146 10.87 15.13 -4.13
CA LYS A 146 10.57 16.06 -5.23
C LYS A 146 9.66 17.20 -4.79
N ALA A 147 8.61 16.90 -4.03
CA ALA A 147 7.66 17.88 -3.52
C ALA A 147 8.30 18.84 -2.51
N THR A 148 9.03 18.33 -1.52
CA THR A 148 9.72 19.15 -0.51
C THR A 148 10.84 19.99 -1.13
N ARG A 149 11.59 19.45 -2.10
CA ARG A 149 12.55 20.23 -2.89
C ARG A 149 11.87 21.41 -3.56
N SER A 150 10.73 21.17 -4.22
CA SER A 150 9.96 22.22 -4.89
C SER A 150 9.42 23.27 -3.91
N SER A 151 8.95 22.88 -2.73
CA SER A 151 8.47 23.85 -1.72
C SER A 151 9.57 24.70 -1.11
N LEU A 152 10.80 24.16 -1.04
CA LEU A 152 11.99 24.88 -0.56
C LEU A 152 12.67 25.72 -1.66
N GLY A 153 12.11 25.79 -2.87
CA GLY A 153 12.71 26.53 -3.99
C GLY A 153 14.04 25.98 -4.49
N MET A 154 14.40 24.74 -4.13
CA MET A 154 15.68 24.13 -4.48
C MET A 154 15.72 23.65 -5.94
N SER A 155 16.81 23.91 -6.66
CA SER A 155 16.99 23.39 -8.01
C SER A 155 17.24 21.87 -7.99
N ALA A 156 17.13 21.22 -9.15
CA ALA A 156 17.46 19.80 -9.27
C ALA A 156 18.98 19.55 -9.08
N GLN A 157 19.81 20.52 -9.45
CA GLN A 157 21.26 20.45 -9.27
C GLN A 157 21.63 20.54 -7.78
N ASP A 158 20.97 21.43 -7.02
CA ASP A 158 21.19 21.55 -5.57
C ASP A 158 20.84 20.25 -4.85
N LEU A 159 19.71 19.64 -5.19
CA LEU A 159 19.33 18.35 -4.62
C LEU A 159 20.34 17.25 -4.99
N LYS A 160 20.85 17.24 -6.23
CA LYS A 160 21.86 16.27 -6.67
C LYS A 160 23.16 16.41 -5.86
N GLN A 161 23.64 17.65 -5.70
CA GLN A 161 24.85 17.93 -4.93
C GLN A 161 24.66 17.61 -3.43
N PHE A 162 23.50 17.94 -2.87
CA PHE A 162 23.13 17.59 -1.49
C PHE A 162 23.10 16.08 -1.26
N THR A 163 22.48 15.34 -2.18
CA THR A 163 22.40 13.86 -2.13
C THR A 163 23.80 13.24 -2.21
N LYS A 164 24.65 13.74 -3.11
CA LYS A 164 26.06 13.30 -3.25
C LYS A 164 26.83 13.54 -1.94
N THR A 165 26.73 14.74 -1.38
CA THR A 165 27.40 15.11 -0.12
C THR A 165 26.94 14.21 1.04
N LEU A 166 25.65 13.88 1.12
CA LEU A 166 25.11 12.97 2.14
C LEU A 166 25.62 11.53 1.97
N ALA A 167 25.73 11.04 0.74
CA ALA A 167 26.24 9.72 0.44
C ALA A 167 27.74 9.60 0.80
N GLU A 168 28.54 10.61 0.46
CA GLU A 168 29.99 10.65 0.74
C GLU A 168 30.33 10.75 2.23
N LYS A 169 29.50 11.44 3.03
CA LYS A 169 29.69 11.56 4.49
C LYS A 169 29.27 10.31 5.28
N ASN A 170 29.16 9.15 4.64
CA ASN A 170 28.68 7.89 5.24
C ASN A 170 27.37 8.05 6.02
N GLY A 171 26.53 9.04 5.68
CA GLY A 171 25.29 9.28 6.40
C GLY A 171 25.44 9.75 7.84
N THR A 172 26.58 10.30 8.23
CA THR A 172 26.63 11.03 9.50
C THR A 172 25.70 12.23 9.38
N LEU A 173 24.50 12.08 9.95
CA LEU A 173 23.68 13.21 10.35
C LEU A 173 24.58 14.02 11.29
N SER A 174 25.19 15.10 10.80
CA SER A 174 25.63 16.14 11.70
C SER A 174 24.44 16.38 12.62
N LYS A 175 24.63 16.17 13.93
CA LYS A 175 23.68 16.60 14.95
C LYS A 175 23.64 18.10 14.79
N ILE A 176 22.79 18.59 13.89
CA ILE A 176 22.47 20.01 13.78
C ILE A 176 21.68 20.26 15.06
N ARG A 177 22.42 20.51 16.13
CA ARG A 177 21.93 21.35 17.21
C ARG A 177 21.68 22.70 16.56
N ASN A 178 20.48 23.22 16.81
CA ASN A 178 20.00 24.56 16.51
C ASN A 178 19.17 24.65 15.21
N ASN A 179 17.85 24.54 15.43
CA ASN A 179 16.72 25.27 14.82
C ASN A 179 16.97 26.02 13.50
N SER A 180 16.12 25.78 12.49
CA SER A 180 15.39 26.88 11.79
C SER A 180 14.53 26.51 10.57
N ASP A 181 14.42 25.24 10.13
CA ASP A 181 13.43 24.90 9.08
C ASP A 181 12.98 23.43 9.14
N ASP A 182 11.75 23.20 9.62
CA ASP A 182 11.12 21.87 9.69
C ASP A 182 11.13 21.17 8.32
N GLY A 183 10.97 21.95 7.24
CA GLY A 183 11.01 21.47 5.87
C GLY A 183 12.38 20.94 5.43
N PHE A 184 13.47 21.62 5.80
CA PHE A 184 14.82 21.19 5.40
C PHE A 184 15.28 19.97 6.19
N TYR A 185 14.98 19.91 7.50
CA TYR A 185 15.24 18.71 8.30
C TYR A 185 14.46 17.50 7.78
N ALA A 186 13.17 17.69 7.44
CA ALA A 186 12.36 16.64 6.82
C ALA A 186 12.97 16.18 5.48
N LEU A 187 13.38 17.11 4.60
CA LEU A 187 14.06 16.77 3.35
C LEU A 187 15.33 15.96 3.59
N LYS A 188 16.20 16.41 4.51
CA LYS A 188 17.46 15.72 4.86
C LYS A 188 17.20 14.28 5.30
N LYS A 189 16.21 14.08 6.18
CA LYS A 189 15.83 12.75 6.68
C LYS A 189 15.32 11.86 5.56
N THR A 190 14.41 12.35 4.71
CA THR A 190 13.81 11.58 3.62
C THR A 190 14.84 11.23 2.54
N VAL A 191 15.71 12.17 2.15
CA VAL A 191 16.82 11.92 1.21
C VAL A 191 17.76 10.85 1.76
N TRP A 192 18.13 10.94 3.04
CA TRP A 192 18.97 9.93 3.65
C TRP A 192 18.34 8.53 3.62
N GLN A 193 17.06 8.42 4.02
CA GLN A 193 16.32 7.17 3.94
C GLN A 193 16.24 6.62 2.51
N HIS A 194 16.06 7.50 1.52
CA HIS A 194 16.05 7.11 0.11
C HIS A 194 17.42 6.58 -0.35
N ILE A 195 18.53 7.26 -0.05
CA ILE A 195 19.90 6.77 -0.32
C ILE A 195 20.09 5.37 0.30
N CYS A 196 19.69 5.20 1.56
CA CYS A 196 19.81 3.92 2.27
C CYS A 196 19.03 2.80 1.59
N SER A 197 17.83 3.11 1.06
CA SER A 197 16.99 2.12 0.39
C SER A 197 17.55 1.65 -0.94
N LEU A 198 18.34 2.49 -1.63
CA LEU A 198 18.98 2.16 -2.90
C LEU A 198 20.25 1.31 -2.72
N ASN A 199 20.74 1.11 -1.49
CA ASN A 199 21.92 0.31 -1.24
C ASN A 199 21.57 -1.20 -1.25
N PRO A 200 22.17 -2.02 -2.15
CA PRO A 200 21.83 -3.44 -2.27
C PRO A 200 22.05 -4.25 -0.98
N LYS A 201 23.14 -3.98 -0.24
CA LYS A 201 23.42 -4.66 1.04
C LYS A 201 22.36 -4.35 2.09
N ARG A 202 21.92 -3.09 2.17
CA ARG A 202 20.86 -2.69 3.12
C ARG A 202 19.50 -3.26 2.72
N LEU A 203 19.21 -3.33 1.42
CA LEU A 203 18.00 -3.99 0.93
C LEU A 203 18.00 -5.48 1.28
N GLN A 204 19.11 -6.18 1.06
CA GLN A 204 19.30 -7.57 1.48
C GLN A 204 19.02 -7.76 2.97
N THR A 205 19.68 -6.96 3.83
CA THR A 205 19.44 -7.01 5.29
C THR A 205 17.98 -6.74 5.64
N ARG A 206 17.33 -5.80 4.97
CA ARG A 206 15.93 -5.46 5.20
C ARG A 206 15.00 -6.63 4.85
N LEU A 207 15.23 -7.30 3.72
CA LEU A 207 14.46 -8.46 3.29
C LEU A 207 14.64 -9.63 4.26
N GLN A 208 15.88 -9.91 4.65
CA GLN A 208 16.20 -10.93 5.66
C GLN A 208 15.49 -10.64 6.99
N ASN A 209 15.49 -9.38 7.44
CA ASN A 209 14.80 -8.98 8.66
C ASN A 209 13.27 -9.12 8.57
N TYR A 210 12.67 -8.83 7.41
CA TYR A 210 11.22 -9.02 7.23
C TYR A 210 10.83 -10.48 7.31
N ALA A 211 11.63 -11.35 6.70
CA ALA A 211 11.36 -12.77 6.68
C ALA A 211 11.56 -13.41 8.06
N HIS A 212 12.68 -13.08 8.72
CA HIS A 212 13.00 -13.58 10.05
C HIS A 212 11.96 -13.19 11.09
N ARG A 213 11.38 -11.99 11.01
CA ARG A 213 10.34 -11.54 11.94
C ARG A 213 9.03 -12.30 11.83
N GLN A 214 8.75 -12.87 10.66
CA GLN A 214 7.49 -13.56 10.38
C GLN A 214 7.66 -15.09 10.29
N ASP A 215 8.78 -15.63 10.78
CA ASP A 215 9.13 -17.05 10.70
C ASP A 215 9.01 -17.64 9.29
N MET A 216 9.13 -16.80 8.26
CA MET A 216 9.07 -17.20 6.85
C MET A 216 10.48 -17.26 6.28
N PRO A 217 10.95 -18.38 5.72
CA PRO A 217 12.27 -18.46 5.12
C PRO A 217 12.33 -17.52 3.90
N PHE A 218 13.35 -16.68 3.77
CA PHE A 218 13.52 -15.89 2.53
C PHE A 218 14.52 -16.58 1.63
N PRO A 219 14.12 -17.15 0.48
CA PRO A 219 15.06 -17.82 -0.40
C PRO A 219 16.14 -16.85 -0.88
N LYS A 220 17.39 -17.30 -0.88
CA LYS A 220 18.52 -16.51 -1.38
C LYS A 220 18.30 -16.08 -2.82
N GLN A 221 17.76 -16.97 -3.65
CA GLN A 221 17.42 -16.71 -5.05
C GLN A 221 16.39 -15.58 -5.20
N LEU A 222 15.32 -15.59 -4.40
CA LEU A 222 14.33 -14.50 -4.39
C LEU A 222 14.95 -13.16 -3.99
N THR A 223 15.91 -13.16 -3.04
CA THR A 223 16.63 -11.94 -2.63
C THR A 223 17.45 -11.37 -3.78
N GLU A 224 18.21 -12.23 -4.45
CA GLU A 224 19.06 -11.85 -5.58
C GLU A 224 18.20 -11.36 -6.74
N ALA A 225 17.12 -12.07 -7.06
CA ALA A 225 16.15 -11.71 -8.08
C ALA A 225 15.52 -10.33 -7.79
N LEU A 226 15.16 -10.04 -6.53
CA LEU A 226 14.64 -8.72 -6.16
C LEU A 226 15.68 -7.61 -6.31
N ILE A 227 16.92 -7.86 -5.88
CA ILE A 227 18.01 -6.89 -6.03
C ILE A 227 18.24 -6.60 -7.51
N GLN A 228 18.28 -7.63 -8.36
CA GLN A 228 18.43 -7.46 -9.81
C GLN A 228 17.27 -6.70 -10.41
N TYR A 229 16.03 -7.10 -10.11
CA TYR A 229 14.83 -6.38 -10.56
C TYR A 229 14.91 -4.90 -10.22
N ARG A 230 15.38 -4.57 -9.01
CA ARG A 230 15.54 -3.17 -8.59
C ARG A 230 16.64 -2.42 -9.34
N LEU A 231 17.73 -3.08 -9.70
CA LEU A 231 18.85 -2.47 -10.43
C LEU A 231 18.52 -2.26 -11.91
N THR A 232 17.73 -3.15 -12.52
CA THR A 232 17.41 -3.10 -13.94
C THR A 232 16.16 -2.28 -14.25
N GLU A 233 15.17 -2.28 -13.36
CA GLU A 233 13.86 -1.74 -13.66
C GLU A 233 13.82 -0.22 -13.49
N LYS A 234 13.51 0.48 -14.60
CA LYS A 234 13.33 1.94 -14.57
C LYS A 234 12.03 2.35 -13.89
N GLU A 235 11.00 1.51 -13.97
CA GLU A 235 9.67 1.72 -13.37
C GLU A 235 9.07 0.43 -12.83
N TYR A 236 8.75 0.40 -11.53
CA TYR A 236 8.23 -0.82 -10.92
C TYR A 236 6.83 -1.16 -11.43
N ARG A 237 6.64 -2.40 -11.87
CA ARG A 237 5.35 -2.96 -12.30
C ARG A 237 4.95 -4.11 -11.38
N TYR A 238 3.69 -4.12 -10.96
CA TYR A 238 3.15 -5.17 -10.09
C TYR A 238 3.20 -6.54 -10.77
N ASP A 239 2.80 -6.63 -12.04
CA ASP A 239 2.73 -7.91 -12.76
C ASP A 239 4.13 -8.51 -12.99
N SER A 240 5.15 -7.65 -13.16
CA SER A 240 6.56 -8.08 -13.21
C SER A 240 7.00 -8.69 -11.87
N ILE A 241 6.52 -8.16 -10.74
CA ILE A 241 6.81 -8.71 -9.41
C ILE A 241 6.11 -10.05 -9.22
N VAL A 242 4.86 -10.19 -9.67
CA VAL A 242 4.14 -11.47 -9.66
C VAL A 242 4.91 -12.52 -10.44
N ALA A 243 5.32 -12.20 -11.67
CA ALA A 243 6.14 -13.10 -12.50
C ALA A 243 7.48 -13.43 -11.83
N LEU A 244 8.15 -12.43 -11.25
CA LEU A 244 9.41 -12.61 -10.53
C LEU A 244 9.24 -13.62 -9.39
N VAL A 245 8.25 -13.43 -8.51
CA VAL A 245 8.03 -14.31 -7.35
C VAL A 245 7.66 -15.72 -7.80
N ARG A 246 6.75 -15.87 -8.75
CA ARG A 246 6.33 -17.17 -9.27
C ARG A 246 7.48 -17.96 -9.89
N SER A 247 8.39 -17.27 -10.58
CA SER A 247 9.57 -17.92 -11.18
C SER A 247 10.55 -18.52 -10.16
N GLN A 248 10.43 -18.18 -8.87
CA GLN A 248 11.34 -18.66 -7.84
C GLN A 248 10.95 -20.01 -7.24
N ASN A 249 9.83 -20.62 -7.65
CA ASN A 249 9.37 -21.94 -7.18
C ASN A 249 9.49 -22.08 -5.66
N LEU A 250 8.73 -21.27 -4.92
CA LEU A 250 8.89 -21.09 -3.47
C LEU A 250 8.60 -22.34 -2.61
N GLY A 251 8.28 -23.48 -3.24
CA GLY A 251 7.86 -24.72 -2.58
C GLY A 251 6.43 -24.61 -2.05
N ASP A 252 5.65 -25.66 -2.23
CA ASP A 252 4.41 -25.87 -1.46
C ASP A 252 4.74 -26.30 -0.02
#